data_AF-A0A450ZZ00-F1
#
_entry.id   AF-A0A450ZZ00-F1
#
_cell.length_a   1.000
_cell.length_b   1.000
_cell.length_c   1.000
_cell.angle_alpha   90.00
_cell.angle_beta   90.00
_cell.angle_gamma   90.00
#
_symmetry.space_group_name_H-M   'P 1'
#
loop_
_entity.id
_entity.type
_entity.pdbx_description
1 polymer ?
#
loop_
_entity_poly.entity_id
_entity_poly.type
_entity_poly.pdbx_seq_one_letter_code
_entity_poly.pdbx_strand_id
1 'polypeptide(L)'
;MPEVMACVQHLYREAGEDLAAGLILTPYVDFCVADATRPQEAIKLIETSGDKFVDLLTPSLIAGSRIDTEYYLKEAIRLSIHQDATIKERAIFSLGRLEYPFKEGDLPEKALTKLEHAIEKENEDVLIAVIIASAFGLYEKQKSLDDRVTMLIDTALIKGGDSALYAASRMLRFKNYEIPELLLDKLLHHLRRVNPAHRRTLNNIDYRLQELLAGENPEKAIRFIEELLTANTGTLSIETFDNVSWELLRNKDGLLNRIMTKWFLGGERALCKVILDILIHQDISHDLPLAADPKELYGIDSNRIFFLAKKAIGYLFFRPVTAASIILSLIQYTEEKETKKALTELLFDPLLINYPGKVENYLKEQINSEIDAIKIACEEAIATFEQYKHELQSTGDIPELYPYQSHREDYHRHHFRQMLEVTKRAEEKSILGGLVSKAVILYGRSSIVYVYKSKGKTERVETPFHHHEFSFEIPRLSVITPFEFEYMLHVFQAEKIQA
;
A
#
# COMPACT_ATOMS: atom_id res chain seq x y z
N MET A 1 -48.65 0.82 -5.93
CA MET A 1 -47.37 1.44 -5.56
C MET A 1 -46.82 1.03 -4.19
N PRO A 2 -47.58 1.10 -3.08
CA PRO A 2 -47.03 0.89 -1.73
C PRO A 2 -46.43 -0.49 -1.46
N GLU A 3 -47.04 -1.56 -1.99
CA GLU A 3 -46.56 -2.94 -1.81
C GLU A 3 -45.22 -3.18 -2.53
N VAL A 4 -45.06 -2.63 -3.74
CA VAL A 4 -43.82 -2.72 -4.50
C VAL A 4 -42.70 -1.96 -3.78
N MET A 5 -42.97 -0.75 -3.31
CA MET A 5 -42.00 0.04 -2.54
C MET A 5 -41.59 -0.68 -1.25
N ALA A 6 -42.53 -1.29 -0.53
CA ALA A 6 -42.21 -2.09 0.67
C ALA A 6 -41.31 -3.28 0.36
N CYS A 7 -41.58 -3.99 -0.73
CA CYS A 7 -40.75 -5.11 -1.17
C CYS A 7 -39.33 -4.65 -1.56
N VAL A 8 -39.22 -3.63 -2.42
CA VAL A 8 -37.92 -3.09 -2.88
C VAL A 8 -37.11 -2.55 -1.70
N GLN A 9 -37.74 -1.81 -0.79
CA GLN A 9 -37.09 -1.26 0.40
C GLN A 9 -36.58 -2.36 1.34
N HIS A 10 -37.35 -3.43 1.53
CA HIS A 10 -36.94 -4.58 2.33
C HIS A 10 -35.72 -5.26 1.71
N LEU A 11 -35.79 -5.59 0.42
CA LEU A 11 -34.68 -6.22 -0.30
C LEU A 11 -33.42 -5.35 -0.31
N TYR A 12 -33.57 -4.03 -0.50
CA TYR A 12 -32.45 -3.09 -0.46
C TYR A 12 -31.76 -3.07 0.92
N ARG A 13 -32.54 -3.14 2.01
CA ARG A 13 -32.00 -3.18 3.37
C ARG A 13 -31.35 -4.52 3.70
N GLU A 14 -31.91 -5.63 3.23
CA GLU A 14 -31.34 -6.98 3.42
C GLU A 14 -30.02 -7.17 2.65
N ALA A 15 -29.88 -6.55 1.47
CA ALA A 15 -28.64 -6.59 0.69
C ALA A 15 -27.47 -5.84 1.38
N GLY A 16 -27.77 -4.84 2.22
CA GLY A 16 -26.76 -4.12 2.99
C GLY A 16 -25.69 -3.43 2.13
N GLU A 17 -24.41 -3.57 2.51
CA GLU A 17 -23.27 -3.03 1.75
C GLU A 17 -22.71 -4.00 0.70
N ASP A 18 -23.39 -5.12 0.42
CA ASP A 18 -22.97 -5.97 -0.68
C ASP A 18 -23.23 -5.27 -2.04
N LEU A 19 -22.45 -5.64 -3.06
CA LEU A 19 -22.59 -5.04 -4.39
C LEU A 19 -23.96 -5.34 -5.05
N ALA A 20 -24.83 -6.14 -4.41
CA ALA A 20 -26.14 -6.51 -4.94
C ALA A 20 -27.25 -5.50 -4.61
N ALA A 21 -27.07 -4.62 -3.61
CA ALA A 21 -28.04 -3.55 -3.31
C ALA A 21 -28.33 -2.64 -4.52
N GLY A 22 -27.32 -2.37 -5.35
CA GLY A 22 -27.45 -1.60 -6.59
C GLY A 22 -28.28 -2.31 -7.68
N LEU A 23 -28.31 -3.65 -7.69
CA LEU A 23 -29.05 -4.44 -8.69
C LEU A 23 -30.57 -4.37 -8.48
N ILE A 24 -31.02 -4.01 -7.28
CA ILE A 24 -32.45 -3.93 -6.93
C ILE A 24 -33.04 -2.57 -7.32
N LEU A 25 -32.23 -1.51 -7.31
CA LEU A 25 -32.69 -0.15 -7.60
C LEU A 25 -32.96 0.08 -9.10
N THR A 26 -32.19 -0.52 -9.99
CA THR A 26 -32.39 -0.36 -11.45
C THR A 26 -33.76 -0.90 -11.92
N PRO A 27 -34.18 -2.13 -11.57
CA PRO A 27 -35.52 -2.62 -11.89
C PRO A 27 -36.64 -1.76 -11.29
N TYR A 28 -36.43 -1.18 -10.10
CA TYR A 28 -37.42 -0.26 -9.50
C TYR A 28 -37.56 1.03 -10.31
N VAL A 29 -36.45 1.59 -10.81
CA VAL A 29 -36.47 2.75 -11.71
C VAL A 29 -37.27 2.42 -12.97
N ASP A 30 -37.00 1.27 -13.61
CA ASP A 30 -37.68 0.87 -14.84
C ASP A 30 -39.19 0.61 -14.61
N PHE A 31 -39.54 0.01 -13.46
CA PHE A 31 -40.93 -0.14 -13.03
C PHE A 31 -41.64 1.21 -12.88
N CYS A 32 -40.97 2.23 -12.34
CA CYS A 32 -41.52 3.58 -12.19
C CYS A 32 -41.64 4.28 -13.55
N VAL A 33 -40.70 4.09 -14.47
CA VAL A 33 -40.74 4.69 -15.82
C VAL A 33 -41.89 4.14 -16.66
N ALA A 34 -42.30 2.89 -16.44
CA ALA A 34 -43.37 2.24 -17.20
C ALA A 34 -44.76 2.90 -17.05
N ASP A 35 -44.94 3.82 -16.09
CA ASP A 35 -46.18 4.55 -15.89
C ASP A 35 -45.88 5.92 -15.27
N ALA A 36 -46.24 6.99 -16.01
CA ALA A 36 -45.92 8.38 -15.68
C ALA A 36 -46.40 8.84 -14.29
N THR A 37 -47.40 8.17 -13.72
CA THR A 37 -47.95 8.49 -12.39
C THR A 37 -47.14 7.91 -11.24
N ARG A 38 -46.40 6.82 -11.45
CA ARG A 38 -45.73 6.07 -10.38
C ARG A 38 -44.63 6.85 -9.65
N PRO A 39 -43.74 7.61 -10.32
CA PRO A 39 -42.74 8.37 -9.57
C PRO A 39 -43.38 9.51 -8.76
N GLN A 40 -44.48 10.12 -9.22
CA GLN A 40 -45.23 11.11 -8.44
C GLN A 40 -45.90 10.49 -7.21
N GLU A 41 -46.52 9.31 -7.37
CA GLU A 41 -47.10 8.56 -6.25
C GLU A 41 -46.03 8.16 -5.23
N ALA A 42 -44.85 7.73 -5.70
CA ALA A 42 -43.73 7.35 -4.85
C ALA A 42 -43.26 8.52 -3.99
N ILE A 43 -43.00 9.68 -4.61
CA ILE A 43 -42.53 10.88 -3.91
C ILE A 43 -43.54 11.32 -2.85
N LYS A 44 -44.84 11.39 -3.20
CA LYS A 44 -45.90 11.71 -2.24
C LYS A 44 -45.96 10.72 -1.08
N LEU A 45 -45.79 9.44 -1.36
CA LEU A 45 -45.76 8.42 -0.31
C LEU A 45 -44.53 8.59 0.59
N ILE A 46 -43.36 8.89 0.03
CA ILE A 46 -42.14 9.14 0.80
C ILE A 46 -42.32 10.34 1.73
N GLU A 47 -42.84 11.47 1.22
CA GLU A 47 -43.09 12.67 2.03
C GLU A 47 -44.07 12.45 3.19
N THR A 48 -44.98 11.48 3.06
CA THR A 48 -45.99 11.16 4.08
C THR A 48 -45.61 9.98 4.99
N SER A 49 -44.52 9.27 4.70
CA SER A 49 -44.14 8.02 5.39
C SER A 49 -42.87 8.11 6.23
N GLY A 50 -42.24 9.29 6.30
CA GLY A 50 -40.98 9.51 7.02
C GLY A 50 -39.85 8.63 6.48
N ASP A 51 -39.03 8.08 7.37
CA ASP A 51 -37.86 7.25 7.02
C ASP A 51 -38.20 5.88 6.38
N LYS A 52 -39.48 5.53 6.26
CA LYS A 52 -39.87 4.19 5.79
C LYS A 52 -39.42 3.91 4.36
N PHE A 53 -39.53 4.90 3.47
CA PHE A 53 -39.26 4.74 2.02
C PHE A 53 -38.20 5.72 1.49
N VAL A 54 -37.48 6.41 2.37
CA VAL A 54 -36.59 7.52 1.99
C VAL A 54 -35.45 7.09 1.06
N ASP A 55 -34.99 5.83 1.14
CA ASP A 55 -33.97 5.28 0.23
C ASP A 55 -34.45 5.18 -1.22
N LEU A 56 -35.77 5.15 -1.44
CA LEU A 56 -36.38 5.12 -2.76
C LEU A 56 -36.60 6.52 -3.36
N LEU A 57 -36.26 7.60 -2.66
CA LEU A 57 -36.46 8.96 -3.17
C LEU A 57 -35.57 9.24 -4.39
N THR A 58 -34.27 9.00 -4.27
CA THR A 58 -33.31 9.18 -5.37
C THR A 58 -33.73 8.39 -6.63
N PRO A 59 -33.98 7.07 -6.57
CA PRO A 59 -34.40 6.33 -7.77
C PRO A 59 -35.78 6.76 -8.29
N SER A 60 -36.70 7.21 -7.44
CA SER A 60 -37.99 7.78 -7.90
C SER A 60 -37.79 9.06 -8.70
N LEU A 61 -36.91 9.96 -8.24
CA LEU A 61 -36.57 11.20 -8.95
C LEU A 61 -35.83 10.91 -10.26
N ILE A 62 -34.93 9.93 -10.28
CA ILE A 62 -34.25 9.47 -11.50
C ILE A 62 -35.28 8.92 -12.51
N ALA A 63 -36.18 8.03 -12.08
CA ALA A 63 -37.23 7.48 -12.93
C ALA A 63 -38.11 8.60 -13.51
N GLY A 64 -38.51 9.55 -12.67
CA GLY A 64 -39.28 10.71 -13.09
C GLY A 64 -38.55 11.56 -14.13
N SER A 65 -37.25 11.81 -13.96
CA SER A 65 -36.46 12.63 -14.90
C SER A 65 -36.35 12.04 -16.30
N ARG A 66 -36.57 10.71 -16.47
CA ARG A 66 -36.67 10.05 -17.78
C ARG A 66 -37.98 10.35 -18.51
N ILE A 67 -39.00 10.78 -17.76
CA ILE A 67 -40.34 11.13 -18.27
C ILE A 67 -40.42 12.64 -18.51
N ASP A 68 -40.08 13.44 -17.50
CA ASP A 68 -40.12 14.91 -17.54
C ASP A 68 -38.97 15.49 -16.71
N THR A 69 -37.81 15.70 -17.34
CA THR A 69 -36.61 16.19 -16.65
C THR A 69 -36.84 17.52 -15.94
N GLU A 70 -37.58 18.46 -16.54
CA GLU A 70 -37.75 19.79 -15.96
C GLU A 70 -38.63 19.74 -14.70
N TYR A 71 -39.73 18.99 -14.75
CA TYR A 71 -40.60 18.80 -13.58
C TYR A 71 -39.85 18.13 -12.42
N TYR A 72 -39.14 17.03 -12.68
CA TYR A 72 -38.48 16.28 -11.61
C TYR A 72 -37.21 16.95 -11.10
N LEU A 73 -36.55 17.81 -11.90
CA LEU A 73 -35.54 18.72 -11.40
C LEU A 73 -36.14 19.73 -10.40
N LYS A 74 -37.30 20.33 -10.72
CA LYS A 74 -38.00 21.24 -9.79
C LYS A 74 -38.39 20.54 -8.50
N GLU A 75 -38.85 19.29 -8.57
CA GLU A 75 -39.15 18.49 -7.38
C GLU A 75 -37.90 18.16 -6.56
N ALA A 76 -36.79 17.76 -7.18
CA ALA A 76 -35.53 17.56 -6.48
C ALA A 76 -35.04 18.85 -5.79
N ILE A 77 -35.16 20.00 -6.46
CA ILE A 77 -34.82 21.30 -5.87
C ILE A 77 -35.76 21.65 -4.71
N ARG A 78 -37.07 21.38 -4.81
CA ARG A 78 -38.05 21.59 -3.73
C ARG A 78 -37.71 20.74 -2.50
N LEU A 79 -37.35 19.48 -2.72
CA LEU A 79 -37.04 18.53 -1.64
C LEU A 79 -35.65 18.77 -1.03
N SER A 80 -34.72 19.40 -1.76
CA SER A 80 -33.39 19.76 -1.24
C SER A 80 -33.39 20.84 -0.15
N ILE A 81 -34.55 21.40 0.19
CA ILE A 81 -34.74 22.32 1.32
C ILE A 81 -35.75 21.78 2.34
N HIS A 82 -36.05 20.49 2.28
CA HIS A 82 -36.98 19.84 3.19
C HIS A 82 -36.46 19.89 4.65
N GLN A 83 -37.39 19.90 5.62
CA GLN A 83 -37.04 19.97 7.05
C GLN A 83 -36.39 18.67 7.54
N ASP A 84 -36.85 17.53 7.02
CA ASP A 84 -36.24 16.22 7.23
C ASP A 84 -34.86 16.15 6.53
N ALA A 85 -33.82 15.87 7.32
CA ALA A 85 -32.43 15.82 6.87
C ALA A 85 -32.18 14.69 5.86
N THR A 86 -32.81 13.52 6.03
CA THR A 86 -32.63 12.37 5.16
C THR A 86 -33.28 12.62 3.80
N ILE A 87 -34.48 13.21 3.77
CA ILE A 87 -35.14 13.63 2.51
C ILE A 87 -34.29 14.67 1.78
N LYS A 88 -33.78 15.66 2.53
CA LYS A 88 -32.90 16.71 1.99
C LYS A 88 -31.64 16.09 1.36
N GLU A 89 -30.99 15.19 2.08
CA GLU A 89 -29.79 14.48 1.62
C GLU A 89 -30.07 13.72 0.31
N ARG A 90 -31.11 12.87 0.28
CA ARG A 90 -31.48 12.09 -0.91
C ARG A 90 -31.86 12.97 -2.09
N ALA A 91 -32.56 14.09 -1.85
CA ALA A 91 -32.89 15.05 -2.88
C ALA A 91 -31.64 15.73 -3.47
N ILE A 92 -30.70 16.19 -2.64
CA ILE A 92 -29.42 16.74 -3.12
C ILE A 92 -28.62 15.69 -3.88
N PHE A 93 -28.56 14.45 -3.38
CA PHE A 93 -27.89 13.32 -4.02
C PHE A 93 -28.45 13.00 -5.41
N SER A 94 -29.76 13.22 -5.60
CA SER A 94 -30.45 12.97 -6.86
C SER A 94 -30.08 13.98 -7.95
N LEU A 95 -29.73 15.22 -7.60
CA LEU A 95 -29.41 16.29 -8.58
C LEU A 95 -28.28 15.87 -9.53
N GLY A 96 -27.27 15.15 -9.05
CA GLY A 96 -26.19 14.60 -9.87
C GLY A 96 -26.53 13.33 -10.65
N ARG A 97 -27.73 12.77 -10.47
CA ARG A 97 -28.12 11.47 -11.04
C ARG A 97 -29.33 11.54 -11.96
N LEU A 98 -30.09 12.64 -11.94
CA LEU A 98 -31.19 12.86 -12.89
C LEU A 98 -30.70 12.69 -14.33
N GLU A 99 -31.56 12.18 -15.21
CA GLU A 99 -31.27 12.07 -16.63
C GLU A 99 -31.51 13.41 -17.30
N TYR A 100 -30.43 14.05 -17.74
CA TYR A 100 -30.48 15.30 -18.48
C TYR A 100 -30.46 15.02 -19.99
N PRO A 101 -31.30 15.71 -20.78
CA PRO A 101 -31.24 15.56 -22.23
C PRO A 101 -29.89 16.06 -22.77
N PHE A 102 -29.32 15.32 -23.73
CA PHE A 102 -28.03 15.65 -24.38
C PHE A 102 -28.02 16.97 -25.16
N LYS A 103 -29.18 17.60 -25.39
CA LYS A 103 -29.29 18.87 -26.13
C LYS A 103 -29.11 20.04 -25.16
N GLU A 104 -28.40 21.07 -25.61
CA GLU A 104 -28.20 22.34 -24.92
C GLU A 104 -29.45 22.78 -24.16
N GLY A 105 -29.35 22.76 -22.83
CA GLY A 105 -30.41 23.14 -21.92
C GLY A 105 -29.78 23.60 -20.62
N ASP A 106 -30.41 24.57 -19.97
CA ASP A 106 -29.93 25.17 -18.71
C ASP A 106 -30.22 24.29 -17.48
N LEU A 107 -30.69 23.06 -17.66
CA LEU A 107 -31.13 22.18 -16.56
C LEU A 107 -29.96 21.67 -15.71
N PRO A 108 -28.85 21.14 -16.28
CA PRO A 108 -27.66 20.81 -15.48
C PRO A 108 -27.07 22.04 -14.77
N GLU A 109 -27.10 23.20 -15.43
CA GLU A 109 -26.65 24.48 -14.87
C GLU A 109 -27.50 24.91 -13.66
N LYS A 110 -28.82 24.74 -13.74
CA LYS A 110 -29.75 24.97 -12.62
C LYS A 110 -29.47 24.02 -11.46
N ALA A 111 -29.21 22.74 -11.73
CA ALA A 111 -28.85 21.77 -10.71
C ALA A 111 -27.53 22.13 -10.02
N LEU A 112 -26.50 22.50 -10.79
CA LEU A 112 -25.21 22.92 -10.27
C LEU A 112 -25.33 24.19 -9.42
N THR A 113 -26.05 25.19 -9.92
CA THR A 113 -26.33 26.43 -9.18
C THR A 113 -27.02 26.14 -7.85
N LYS A 114 -27.91 25.14 -7.80
CA LYS A 114 -28.53 24.73 -6.54
C LYS A 114 -27.53 24.10 -5.57
N LEU A 115 -26.58 23.30 -6.05
CA LEU A 115 -25.52 22.72 -5.22
C LEU A 115 -24.57 23.81 -4.69
N GLU A 116 -24.23 24.80 -5.50
CA GLU A 116 -23.43 25.97 -5.09
C GLU A 116 -24.11 26.74 -3.94
N HIS A 117 -25.41 27.02 -4.05
CA HIS A 117 -26.16 27.66 -2.96
C HIS A 117 -26.30 26.76 -1.73
N ALA A 118 -26.34 25.43 -1.90
CA ALA A 118 -26.40 24.51 -0.77
C ALA A 118 -25.10 24.54 0.03
N ILE A 119 -23.94 24.50 -0.63
CA ILE A 119 -22.64 24.48 0.07
C ILE A 119 -22.34 25.78 0.82
N GLU A 120 -22.90 26.91 0.41
CA GLU A 120 -22.70 28.20 1.10
C GLU A 120 -23.18 28.14 2.56
N LYS A 121 -24.32 27.48 2.80
CA LYS A 121 -25.00 27.46 4.10
C LYS A 121 -24.73 26.20 4.92
N GLU A 122 -24.21 25.16 4.27
CA GLU A 122 -24.05 23.85 4.90
C GLU A 122 -22.73 23.72 5.66
N ASN A 123 -22.81 23.04 6.82
CA ASN A 123 -21.67 22.71 7.67
C ASN A 123 -21.66 21.23 8.09
N GLU A 124 -22.71 20.47 7.80
CA GLU A 124 -22.78 19.04 8.10
C GLU A 124 -21.97 18.23 7.08
N ASP A 125 -20.96 17.52 7.55
CA ASP A 125 -20.00 16.77 6.72
C ASP A 125 -20.66 15.73 5.81
N VAL A 126 -21.71 15.05 6.30
CA VAL A 126 -22.47 14.06 5.50
C VAL A 126 -23.13 14.74 4.30
N LEU A 127 -23.72 15.91 4.48
CA LEU A 127 -24.37 16.64 3.38
C LEU A 127 -23.34 17.24 2.43
N ILE A 128 -22.20 17.69 2.94
CA ILE A 128 -21.06 18.13 2.11
C ILE A 128 -20.56 16.99 1.22
N ALA A 129 -20.42 15.78 1.77
CA ALA A 129 -20.04 14.58 1.01
C ALA A 129 -21.04 14.27 -0.12
N VAL A 130 -22.33 14.46 0.15
CA VAL A 130 -23.41 14.27 -0.82
C VAL A 130 -23.38 15.35 -1.91
N ILE A 131 -23.10 16.60 -1.56
CA ILE A 131 -22.88 17.69 -2.54
C ILE A 131 -21.71 17.35 -3.47
N ILE A 132 -20.57 16.88 -2.94
CA ILE A 132 -19.41 16.45 -3.74
C ILE A 132 -19.81 15.34 -4.71
N ALA A 133 -20.50 14.31 -4.21
CA ALA A 133 -20.94 13.18 -5.03
C ALA A 133 -21.92 13.60 -6.13
N SER A 134 -22.81 14.56 -5.85
CA SER A 134 -23.74 15.10 -6.85
C SER A 134 -23.05 15.99 -7.87
N ALA A 135 -22.13 16.86 -7.44
CA ALA A 135 -21.37 17.72 -8.32
C ALA A 135 -20.56 16.89 -9.33
N PHE A 136 -19.91 15.83 -8.86
CA PHE A 136 -19.18 14.92 -9.75
C PHE A 136 -20.11 14.15 -10.70
N GLY A 137 -21.27 13.68 -10.23
CA GLY A 137 -22.27 13.06 -11.10
C GLY A 137 -22.78 13.99 -12.21
N LEU A 138 -22.91 15.29 -11.93
CA LEU A 138 -23.22 16.29 -12.97
C LEU A 138 -22.08 16.41 -13.99
N TYR A 139 -20.82 16.45 -13.54
CA TYR A 139 -19.66 16.48 -14.43
C TYR A 139 -19.60 15.24 -15.34
N GLU A 140 -19.87 14.04 -14.81
CA GLU A 140 -19.90 12.80 -15.60
C GLU A 140 -20.93 12.86 -16.74
N LYS A 141 -22.06 13.56 -16.53
CA LYS A 141 -23.11 13.74 -17.53
C LYS A 141 -22.84 14.91 -18.48
N GLN A 142 -22.22 15.98 -17.99
CA GLN A 142 -21.97 17.21 -18.74
C GLN A 142 -20.55 17.73 -18.48
N LYS A 143 -19.61 17.31 -19.33
CA LYS A 143 -18.19 17.67 -19.20
C LYS A 143 -17.92 19.18 -19.30
N SER A 144 -18.79 19.96 -19.93
CA SER A 144 -18.63 21.42 -20.04
C SER A 144 -18.80 22.18 -18.72
N LEU A 145 -19.17 21.50 -17.63
CA LEU A 145 -19.29 22.07 -16.28
C LEU A 145 -18.02 21.92 -15.44
N ASP A 146 -16.93 21.44 -16.04
CA ASP A 146 -15.67 21.10 -15.37
C ASP A 146 -15.13 22.18 -14.42
N ASP A 147 -15.01 23.43 -14.88
CA ASP A 147 -14.46 24.53 -14.08
C ASP A 147 -15.31 24.80 -12.84
N ARG A 148 -16.63 24.92 -13.02
CA ARG A 148 -17.57 25.20 -11.92
C ARG A 148 -17.67 24.04 -10.94
N VAL A 149 -17.74 22.80 -11.45
CA VAL A 149 -17.76 21.59 -10.60
C VAL A 149 -16.46 21.49 -9.80
N THR A 150 -15.32 21.77 -10.43
CA THR A 150 -14.01 21.75 -9.76
C THR A 150 -13.97 22.74 -8.61
N MET A 151 -14.42 23.98 -8.83
CA MET A 151 -14.47 25.01 -7.79
C MET A 151 -15.45 24.68 -6.67
N LEU A 152 -16.61 24.10 -7.00
CA LEU A 152 -17.59 23.65 -6.02
C LEU A 152 -17.02 22.53 -5.13
N ILE A 153 -16.39 21.52 -5.72
CA ILE A 153 -15.79 20.40 -4.98
C ILE A 153 -14.63 20.88 -4.10
N ASP A 154 -13.79 21.79 -4.60
CA ASP A 154 -12.72 22.41 -3.82
C ASP A 154 -13.28 23.16 -2.60
N THR A 155 -14.30 23.99 -2.81
CA THR A 155 -14.99 24.72 -1.73
C THR A 155 -15.62 23.77 -0.71
N ALA A 156 -16.24 22.70 -1.17
CA ALA A 156 -16.84 21.68 -0.32
C ALA A 156 -15.79 20.96 0.52
N LEU A 157 -14.65 20.59 -0.08
CA LEU A 157 -13.56 19.93 0.63
C LEU A 157 -12.89 20.83 1.66
N ILE A 158 -12.76 22.13 1.43
CA ILE A 158 -12.25 23.07 2.44
C ILE A 158 -13.07 23.01 3.74
N LYS A 159 -14.40 22.85 3.64
CA LYS A 159 -15.30 22.79 4.79
C LYS A 159 -15.49 21.38 5.36
N GLY A 160 -15.51 20.37 4.51
CA GLY A 160 -15.88 19.00 4.86
C GLY A 160 -14.82 18.30 5.72
N GLY A 161 -15.25 17.29 6.46
CA GLY A 161 -14.43 16.38 7.26
C GLY A 161 -14.23 15.02 6.58
N ASP A 162 -14.29 13.96 7.37
CA ASP A 162 -13.95 12.60 6.93
C ASP A 162 -14.92 12.02 5.89
N SER A 163 -16.22 12.33 5.97
CA SER A 163 -17.24 11.90 5.00
C SER A 163 -16.99 12.55 3.65
N ALA A 164 -16.68 13.85 3.63
CA ALA A 164 -16.32 14.57 2.42
C ALA A 164 -15.05 14.01 1.77
N LEU A 165 -14.03 13.69 2.58
CA LEU A 165 -12.80 13.04 2.10
C LEU A 165 -13.07 11.63 1.56
N TYR A 166 -13.95 10.87 2.21
CA TYR A 166 -14.38 9.57 1.70
C TYR A 166 -15.07 9.71 0.33
N ALA A 167 -15.99 10.67 0.17
CA ALA A 167 -16.63 10.95 -1.12
C ALA A 167 -15.61 11.32 -2.21
N ALA A 168 -14.65 12.20 -1.91
CA ALA A 168 -13.55 12.54 -2.80
C ALA A 168 -12.69 11.32 -3.19
N SER A 169 -12.35 10.47 -2.22
CA SER A 169 -11.56 9.25 -2.50
C SER A 169 -12.30 8.28 -3.43
N ARG A 170 -13.63 8.19 -3.31
CA ARG A 170 -14.45 7.33 -4.19
C ARG A 170 -14.39 7.80 -5.64
N MET A 171 -14.36 9.10 -5.88
CA MET A 171 -14.22 9.66 -7.24
C MET A 171 -12.92 9.16 -7.90
N LEU A 172 -11.83 9.07 -7.13
CA LEU A 172 -10.54 8.59 -7.63
C LEU A 172 -10.53 7.10 -7.99
N ARG A 173 -11.36 6.28 -7.33
CA ARG A 173 -11.37 4.83 -7.52
C ARG A 173 -12.06 4.38 -8.82
N PHE A 174 -13.03 5.13 -9.32
CA PHE A 174 -13.82 4.71 -10.48
C PHE A 174 -13.16 5.12 -11.79
N LYS A 175 -12.53 4.15 -12.47
CA LYS A 175 -11.78 4.30 -13.73
C LYS A 175 -12.60 4.77 -14.94
N ASN A 176 -13.92 4.73 -14.87
CA ASN A 176 -14.78 4.92 -16.03
C ASN A 176 -14.83 6.37 -16.53
N TYR A 177 -14.24 7.32 -15.81
CA TYR A 177 -14.32 8.75 -16.13
C TYR A 177 -12.95 9.42 -16.06
N GLU A 178 -12.68 10.24 -17.06
CA GLU A 178 -11.50 11.09 -17.10
C GLU A 178 -11.71 12.27 -16.12
N ILE A 179 -10.95 12.28 -15.03
CA ILE A 179 -10.97 13.36 -14.04
C ILE A 179 -10.14 14.52 -14.61
N PRO A 180 -10.68 15.77 -14.66
CA PRO A 180 -9.93 16.93 -15.11
C PRO A 180 -8.67 17.12 -14.27
N GLU A 181 -7.57 17.51 -14.91
CA GLU A 181 -6.26 17.63 -14.25
C GLU A 181 -6.30 18.58 -13.05
N LEU A 182 -7.00 19.71 -13.17
CA LEU A 182 -7.18 20.66 -12.07
C LEU A 182 -7.96 20.04 -10.90
N LEU A 183 -9.02 19.29 -11.17
CA LEU A 183 -9.78 18.59 -10.13
C LEU A 183 -8.93 17.53 -9.45
N LEU A 184 -8.15 16.76 -10.20
CA LEU A 184 -7.22 15.78 -9.65
C LEU A 184 -6.23 16.44 -8.68
N ASP A 185 -5.65 17.58 -9.03
CA ASP A 185 -4.72 18.31 -8.17
C ASP A 185 -5.38 18.78 -6.86
N LYS A 186 -6.62 19.28 -6.94
CA LYS A 186 -7.40 19.66 -5.75
C LYS A 186 -7.73 18.46 -4.88
N LEU A 187 -8.14 17.34 -5.46
CA LEU A 187 -8.43 16.10 -4.73
C LEU A 187 -7.18 15.59 -4.00
N LEU A 188 -6.04 15.50 -4.69
CA LEU A 188 -4.79 15.06 -4.08
C LEU A 188 -4.32 16.03 -2.98
N HIS A 189 -4.51 17.33 -3.14
CA HIS A 189 -4.21 18.29 -2.09
C HIS A 189 -5.05 18.04 -0.82
N HIS A 190 -6.36 17.91 -0.98
CA HIS A 190 -7.28 17.71 0.16
C HIS A 190 -7.21 16.31 0.77
N LEU A 191 -6.86 15.27 0.01
CA LEU A 191 -6.78 13.91 0.54
C LEU A 191 -5.55 13.67 1.43
N ARG A 192 -4.62 14.63 1.51
CA ARG A 192 -3.45 14.56 2.43
C ARG A 192 -3.84 14.63 3.91
N ARG A 193 -5.01 15.18 4.23
CA ARG A 193 -5.53 15.29 5.62
C ARG A 193 -6.41 14.10 6.03
N VAL A 194 -6.43 13.02 5.25
CA VAL A 194 -7.19 11.81 5.61
C VAL A 194 -6.68 11.23 6.93
N ASN A 195 -7.61 10.91 7.82
CA ASN A 195 -7.32 10.20 9.06
C ASN A 195 -6.74 8.80 8.77
N PRO A 196 -5.53 8.45 9.28
CA PRO A 196 -4.94 7.12 9.09
C PRO A 196 -5.83 5.94 9.52
N ALA A 197 -6.79 6.15 10.43
CA ALA A 197 -7.73 5.11 10.84
C ALA A 197 -8.76 4.75 9.73
N HIS A 198 -8.96 5.62 8.74
CA HIS A 198 -9.98 5.45 7.69
C HIS A 198 -9.47 4.61 6.52
N ARG A 199 -9.25 3.32 6.78
CA ARG A 199 -8.70 2.36 5.81
C ARG A 199 -9.43 2.30 4.48
N ARG A 200 -10.77 2.40 4.47
CA ARG A 200 -11.55 2.39 3.21
C ARG A 200 -11.20 3.60 2.32
N THR A 201 -10.99 4.77 2.91
CA THR A 201 -10.57 5.99 2.20
C THR A 201 -9.17 5.83 1.63
N LEU A 202 -8.23 5.32 2.44
CA LEU A 202 -6.85 5.05 2.03
C LEU A 202 -6.77 4.03 0.89
N ASN A 203 -7.54 2.94 0.96
CA ASN A 203 -7.59 1.94 -0.10
C ASN A 203 -8.11 2.52 -1.43
N ASN A 204 -9.08 3.44 -1.40
CA ASN A 204 -9.55 4.11 -2.62
C ASN A 204 -8.45 4.99 -3.23
N ILE A 205 -7.67 5.67 -2.38
CA ILE A 205 -6.52 6.49 -2.81
C ILE A 205 -5.43 5.59 -3.41
N ASP A 206 -5.10 4.47 -2.75
CA ASP A 206 -4.08 3.50 -3.19
C ASP A 206 -4.30 3.04 -4.63
N TYR A 207 -5.54 2.67 -4.99
CA TYR A 207 -5.90 2.31 -6.37
C TYR A 207 -5.54 3.41 -7.38
N ARG A 208 -5.82 4.67 -7.07
CA ARG A 208 -5.52 5.77 -7.98
C ARG A 208 -4.04 6.07 -8.05
N LEU A 209 -3.33 5.99 -6.94
CA LEU A 209 -1.89 6.20 -6.90
C LEU A 209 -1.16 5.14 -7.74
N GLN A 210 -1.60 3.89 -7.71
CA GLN A 210 -1.08 2.84 -8.60
C GLN A 210 -1.15 3.25 -10.07
N GLU A 211 -2.30 3.75 -10.53
CA GLU A 211 -2.47 4.19 -11.91
C GLU A 211 -1.56 5.36 -12.26
N LEU A 212 -1.44 6.34 -11.36
CA LEU A 212 -0.56 7.50 -11.57
C LEU A 212 0.91 7.11 -11.62
N LEU A 213 1.35 6.14 -10.79
CA LEU A 213 2.71 5.61 -10.81
C LEU A 213 3.01 4.83 -12.09
N ALA A 214 2.02 4.13 -12.63
CA ALA A 214 2.13 3.41 -13.90
C ALA A 214 2.06 4.33 -15.14
N GLY A 215 1.66 5.59 -14.99
CA GLY A 215 1.50 6.56 -16.06
C GLY A 215 2.80 7.28 -16.46
N GLU A 216 2.68 8.26 -17.38
CA GLU A 216 3.84 9.01 -17.91
C GLU A 216 4.47 9.97 -16.89
N ASN A 217 3.70 10.43 -15.90
CA ASN A 217 4.15 11.38 -14.88
C ASN A 217 3.85 10.88 -13.46
N PRO A 218 4.72 10.04 -12.88
CA PRO A 218 4.53 9.49 -11.54
C PRO A 218 4.68 10.51 -10.41
N GLU A 219 5.14 11.74 -10.68
CA GLU A 219 5.54 12.68 -9.63
C GLU A 219 4.40 13.15 -8.73
N LYS A 220 3.17 13.23 -9.26
CA LYS A 220 2.01 13.57 -8.42
C LYS A 220 1.78 12.53 -7.34
N ALA A 221 1.89 11.25 -7.69
CA ALA A 221 1.71 10.16 -6.75
C ALA A 221 2.85 10.10 -5.75
N ILE A 222 4.10 10.22 -6.21
CA ILE A 222 5.28 10.23 -5.34
C ILE A 222 5.19 11.35 -4.32
N ARG A 223 4.94 12.59 -4.76
CA ARG A 223 4.81 13.74 -3.86
C ARG A 223 3.66 13.57 -2.89
N PHE A 224 2.53 12.99 -3.32
CA PHE A 224 1.42 12.71 -2.42
C PHE A 224 1.81 11.71 -1.32
N ILE A 225 2.47 10.60 -1.68
CA ILE A 225 2.93 9.57 -0.73
C ILE A 225 3.96 10.15 0.24
N GLU A 226 4.94 10.90 -0.28
CA GLU A 226 5.98 11.54 0.51
C GLU A 226 5.38 12.45 1.61
N GLU A 227 4.48 13.34 1.21
CA GLU A 227 3.85 14.26 2.15
C GLU A 227 2.92 13.55 3.14
N LEU A 228 2.12 12.59 2.66
CA LEU A 228 1.17 11.88 3.51
C LEU A 228 1.88 11.03 4.58
N LEU A 229 2.92 10.29 4.20
CA LEU A 229 3.69 9.45 5.14
C LEU A 229 4.50 10.30 6.12
N THR A 230 5.12 11.39 5.65
CA THR A 230 5.89 12.28 6.51
C THR A 230 4.98 12.95 7.55
N ALA A 231 3.80 13.43 7.15
CA ALA A 231 2.83 14.06 8.05
C ALA A 231 2.25 13.08 9.09
N ASN A 232 2.26 11.77 8.82
CA ASN A 232 1.66 10.73 9.67
C ASN A 232 2.69 9.71 10.17
N THR A 233 3.91 10.18 10.46
CA THR A 233 5.02 9.33 10.92
C THR A 233 4.63 8.55 12.17
N GLY A 234 4.71 7.22 12.10
CA GLY A 234 4.40 6.30 13.21
C GLY A 234 2.93 5.89 13.33
N THR A 235 2.01 6.56 12.61
CA THR A 235 0.58 6.20 12.57
C THR A 235 0.15 5.60 11.24
N LEU A 236 0.82 5.98 10.15
CA LEU A 236 0.56 5.46 8.80
C LEU A 236 1.82 4.78 8.27
N SER A 237 1.63 3.63 7.63
CA SER A 237 2.70 2.84 6.99
C SER A 237 2.37 2.61 5.52
N ILE A 238 3.41 2.44 4.71
CA ILE A 238 3.27 2.05 3.29
C ILE A 238 2.54 0.71 3.12
N GLU A 239 2.52 -0.14 4.15
CA GLU A 239 1.76 -1.39 4.20
C GLU A 239 0.24 -1.17 4.03
N THR A 240 -0.26 0.06 4.17
CA THR A 240 -1.66 0.38 3.86
C THR A 240 -1.92 0.58 2.36
N PHE A 241 -0.86 0.70 1.57
CA PHE A 241 -0.87 0.98 0.14
C PHE A 241 -0.28 -0.20 -0.64
N ASP A 242 -1.01 -1.32 -0.65
CA ASP A 242 -0.61 -2.58 -1.30
C ASP A 242 -0.37 -2.39 -2.79
N ASN A 243 -1.26 -1.64 -3.47
CA ASN A 243 -1.20 -1.45 -4.91
C ASN A 243 -0.02 -0.57 -5.31
N VAL A 244 0.27 0.48 -4.53
CA VAL A 244 1.49 1.29 -4.67
C VAL A 244 2.74 0.43 -4.49
N SER A 245 2.81 -0.36 -3.41
CA SER A 245 3.98 -1.21 -3.13
C SER A 245 4.24 -2.21 -4.26
N TRP A 246 3.17 -2.82 -4.77
CA TRP A 246 3.25 -3.73 -5.91
C TRP A 246 3.73 -3.03 -7.19
N GLU A 247 3.23 -1.82 -7.47
CA GLU A 247 3.64 -1.07 -8.67
C GLU A 247 5.12 -0.66 -8.62
N LEU A 248 5.60 -0.22 -7.46
CA LEU A 248 7.01 0.11 -7.26
C LEU A 248 7.91 -1.10 -7.50
N LEU A 249 7.54 -2.27 -6.97
CA LEU A 249 8.30 -3.51 -7.22
C LEU A 249 8.23 -3.97 -8.67
N ARG A 250 7.09 -3.79 -9.33
CA ARG A 250 6.92 -4.10 -10.75
C ARG A 250 7.87 -3.26 -11.61
N ASN A 251 8.06 -1.99 -11.27
CA ASN A 251 9.00 -1.08 -11.91
C ASN A 251 10.26 -0.86 -11.05
N LYS A 252 10.89 -1.97 -10.62
CA LYS A 252 12.04 -1.90 -9.71
C LYS A 252 13.24 -1.17 -10.31
N ASP A 253 13.56 -1.46 -11.58
CA ASP A 253 14.80 -1.00 -12.21
C ASP A 253 14.73 0.47 -12.64
N GLY A 254 13.52 1.03 -12.72
CA GLY A 254 13.28 2.45 -12.96
C GLY A 254 12.80 3.15 -11.70
N LEU A 255 11.51 3.01 -11.40
CA LEU A 255 10.82 3.87 -10.43
C LEU A 255 11.26 3.63 -8.99
N LEU A 256 11.38 2.37 -8.55
CA LEU A 256 11.82 2.06 -7.19
C LEU A 256 13.27 2.49 -6.95
N ASN A 257 14.18 2.16 -7.87
CA ASN A 257 15.58 2.59 -7.79
C ASN A 257 15.69 4.12 -7.67
N ARG A 258 14.94 4.86 -8.48
CA ARG A 258 14.88 6.32 -8.42
C ARG A 258 14.38 6.84 -7.07
N ILE A 259 13.24 6.34 -6.60
CA ILE A 259 12.62 6.77 -5.35
C ILE A 259 13.53 6.42 -4.15
N MET A 260 14.07 5.21 -4.12
CA MET A 260 15.03 4.78 -3.11
C MET A 260 16.25 5.70 -3.06
N THR A 261 16.84 6.00 -4.22
CA THR A 261 18.01 6.88 -4.32
C THR A 261 17.67 8.27 -3.79
N LYS A 262 16.56 8.85 -4.23
CA LYS A 262 16.05 10.16 -3.77
C LYS A 262 15.81 10.18 -2.25
N TRP A 263 15.12 9.19 -1.71
CA TRP A 263 14.77 9.14 -0.29
C TRP A 263 15.99 8.92 0.60
N PHE A 264 16.90 8.03 0.22
CA PHE A 264 18.16 7.84 0.94
C PHE A 264 19.06 9.07 0.87
N LEU A 265 19.13 9.79 -0.26
CA LEU A 265 19.83 11.07 -0.36
C LEU A 265 19.20 12.17 0.51
N GLY A 266 17.87 12.15 0.66
CA GLY A 266 17.13 13.08 1.51
C GLY A 266 17.29 12.78 3.00
N GLY A 267 17.45 11.51 3.37
CA GLY A 267 17.72 11.08 4.75
C GLY A 267 16.53 11.21 5.71
N GLU A 268 15.33 11.52 5.21
CA GLU A 268 14.11 11.58 6.02
C GLU A 268 13.73 10.18 6.50
N ARG A 269 13.64 9.99 7.82
CA ARG A 269 13.52 8.65 8.42
C ARG A 269 12.23 7.95 8.00
N ALA A 270 11.14 8.71 7.94
CA ALA A 270 9.84 8.19 7.53
C ALA A 270 9.92 7.58 6.12
N LEU A 271 10.59 8.26 5.19
CA LEU A 271 10.71 7.85 3.79
C LEU A 271 11.76 6.75 3.58
N CYS A 272 12.93 6.83 4.23
CA CYS A 272 13.94 5.78 4.12
C CYS A 272 13.42 4.43 4.61
N LYS A 273 12.61 4.44 5.68
CA LYS A 273 11.99 3.21 6.20
C LYS A 273 11.04 2.55 5.20
N VAL A 274 10.35 3.32 4.37
CA VAL A 274 9.41 2.79 3.36
C VAL A 274 10.08 1.77 2.44
N ILE A 275 11.35 1.97 2.07
CA ILE A 275 12.06 1.02 1.20
C ILE A 275 12.18 -0.36 1.86
N LEU A 276 12.50 -0.41 3.15
CA LEU A 276 12.51 -1.66 3.90
C LEU A 276 11.11 -2.26 3.99
N ASP A 277 10.12 -1.43 4.34
CA ASP A 277 8.73 -1.89 4.53
C ASP A 277 8.15 -2.48 3.24
N ILE A 278 8.42 -1.89 2.06
CA ILE A 278 8.00 -2.44 0.74
C ILE A 278 8.58 -3.86 0.53
N LEU A 279 9.86 -4.06 0.84
CA LEU A 279 10.54 -5.35 0.64
C LEU A 279 10.07 -6.42 1.63
N ILE A 280 9.61 -6.04 2.82
CA ILE A 280 9.03 -6.95 3.82
C ILE A 280 7.58 -7.28 3.47
N HIS A 281 6.78 -6.26 3.16
CA HIS A 281 5.33 -6.35 3.02
C HIS A 281 4.87 -7.29 1.91
N GLN A 282 5.65 -7.39 0.83
CA GLN A 282 5.32 -8.23 -0.33
C GLN A 282 5.90 -9.65 -0.22
N ASP A 283 6.22 -10.08 1.01
CA ASP A 283 6.76 -11.41 1.35
C ASP A 283 7.92 -11.84 0.43
N ILE A 284 8.76 -10.88 0.02
CA ILE A 284 9.95 -11.17 -0.78
C ILE A 284 10.92 -11.91 0.14
N SER A 285 10.88 -13.24 0.05
CA SER A 285 11.63 -14.18 0.89
C SER A 285 13.13 -14.13 0.63
N HIS A 286 13.54 -13.60 -0.51
CA HIS A 286 14.94 -13.50 -0.93
C HIS A 286 15.39 -12.04 -0.94
N ASP A 287 16.70 -11.85 -0.90
CA ASP A 287 17.26 -10.54 -1.20
C ASP A 287 16.91 -10.14 -2.65
N LEU A 288 16.55 -8.87 -2.84
CA LEU A 288 16.25 -8.31 -4.16
C LEU A 288 17.35 -7.30 -4.51
N PRO A 289 18.25 -7.59 -5.47
CA PRO A 289 19.23 -6.60 -5.89
C PRO A 289 18.56 -5.33 -6.44
N LEU A 290 18.95 -4.19 -5.88
CA LEU A 290 18.56 -2.84 -6.28
C LEU A 290 19.80 -2.02 -6.66
N ALA A 291 19.62 -0.98 -7.44
CA ALA A 291 20.70 -0.10 -7.88
C ALA A 291 20.32 1.37 -7.66
N ALA A 292 21.32 2.21 -7.43
CA ALA A 292 21.12 3.65 -7.40
C ALA A 292 20.75 4.17 -8.79
N ASP A 293 19.85 5.15 -8.85
CA ASP A 293 19.49 5.79 -10.12
C ASP A 293 20.52 6.86 -10.49
N PRO A 294 21.19 6.77 -11.66
CA PRO A 294 22.26 7.70 -12.02
C PRO A 294 21.77 9.13 -12.25
N LYS A 295 20.49 9.35 -12.57
CA LYS A 295 19.95 10.70 -12.78
C LYS A 295 19.82 11.44 -11.45
N GLU A 296 19.47 10.73 -10.38
CA GLU A 296 19.41 11.28 -9.02
C GLU A 296 20.80 11.55 -8.42
N LEU A 297 21.85 10.93 -8.99
CA LEU A 297 23.25 11.12 -8.58
C LEU A 297 23.98 12.24 -9.32
N TYR A 298 23.38 12.81 -10.37
CA TYR A 298 24.04 13.84 -11.18
C TYR A 298 24.36 15.09 -10.35
N GLY A 299 25.64 15.46 -10.28
CA GLY A 299 26.11 16.64 -9.53
C GLY A 299 26.13 16.48 -8.01
N ILE A 300 25.97 15.24 -7.50
CA ILE A 300 26.05 14.94 -6.08
C ILE A 300 27.53 14.74 -5.67
N ASP A 301 27.93 15.32 -4.53
CA ASP A 301 29.28 15.19 -4.00
C ASP A 301 29.51 13.85 -3.28
N SER A 302 30.79 13.51 -3.10
CA SER A 302 31.23 12.25 -2.49
C SER A 302 30.72 12.03 -1.07
N ASN A 303 30.54 13.07 -0.25
CA ASN A 303 30.00 12.89 1.11
C ASN A 303 28.55 12.44 1.07
N ARG A 304 27.77 12.97 0.13
CA ARG A 304 26.36 12.58 -0.06
C ARG A 304 26.22 11.19 -0.67
N ILE A 305 27.13 10.78 -1.55
CA ILE A 305 27.19 9.39 -2.04
C ILE A 305 27.47 8.42 -0.88
N PHE A 306 28.44 8.76 -0.03
CA PHE A 306 28.77 7.94 1.14
C PHE A 306 27.64 7.91 2.17
N PHE A 307 26.93 9.02 2.36
CA PHE A 307 25.72 9.10 3.16
C PHE A 307 24.63 8.16 2.64
N LEU A 308 24.39 8.13 1.32
CA LEU A 308 23.44 7.20 0.70
C LEU A 308 23.82 5.74 1.00
N ALA A 309 25.09 5.39 0.83
CA ALA A 309 25.58 4.04 1.13
C ALA A 309 25.31 3.64 2.59
N LYS A 310 25.59 4.53 3.54
CA LYS A 310 25.26 4.30 4.96
C LYS A 310 23.76 4.15 5.19
N LYS A 311 22.91 4.95 4.54
CA LYS A 311 21.45 4.81 4.63
C LYS A 311 20.99 3.45 4.11
N ALA A 312 21.50 3.03 2.96
CA ALA A 312 21.20 1.71 2.41
C ALA A 312 21.56 0.61 3.42
N ILE A 313 22.75 0.63 4.01
CA ILE A 313 23.15 -0.33 5.04
C ILE A 313 22.25 -0.22 6.27
N GLY A 314 22.04 0.98 6.80
CA GLY A 314 21.26 1.20 8.02
C GLY A 314 19.82 0.66 7.94
N TYR A 315 19.16 0.82 6.80
CA TYR A 315 17.78 0.32 6.62
C TYR A 315 17.71 -1.10 6.06
N LEU A 316 18.67 -1.51 5.23
CA LEU A 316 18.64 -2.78 4.49
C LEU A 316 19.66 -3.79 4.99
N PHE A 317 20.20 -3.63 6.20
CA PHE A 317 21.22 -4.52 6.74
C PHE A 317 20.81 -6.00 6.73
N PHE A 318 19.56 -6.28 7.10
CA PHE A 318 18.99 -7.63 7.09
C PHE A 318 18.59 -8.12 5.69
N ARG A 319 18.83 -7.30 4.67
CA ARG A 319 18.77 -7.61 3.24
C ARG A 319 20.16 -7.39 2.61
N PRO A 320 21.18 -8.15 3.04
CA PRO A 320 22.57 -7.79 2.83
C PRO A 320 23.00 -7.76 1.36
N VAL A 321 22.39 -8.59 0.51
CA VAL A 321 22.67 -8.57 -0.94
C VAL A 321 22.06 -7.32 -1.58
N THR A 322 20.87 -6.90 -1.14
CA THR A 322 20.28 -5.63 -1.59
C THR A 322 21.14 -4.43 -1.17
N ALA A 323 21.64 -4.41 0.08
CA ALA A 323 22.56 -3.37 0.52
C ALA A 323 23.87 -3.36 -0.30
N ALA A 324 24.46 -4.54 -0.53
CA ALA A 324 25.68 -4.68 -1.32
C ALA A 324 25.49 -4.23 -2.78
N SER A 325 24.37 -4.60 -3.41
CA SER A 325 24.09 -4.24 -4.81
C SER A 325 23.96 -2.72 -4.98
N ILE A 326 23.35 -2.03 -4.01
CA ILE A 326 23.28 -0.57 -4.00
C ILE A 326 24.70 0.01 -3.92
N ILE A 327 25.54 -0.46 -3.00
CA ILE A 327 26.92 0.03 -2.87
C ILE A 327 27.73 -0.19 -4.15
N LEU A 328 27.62 -1.36 -4.79
CA LEU A 328 28.29 -1.63 -6.08
C LEU A 328 27.82 -0.67 -7.18
N SER A 329 26.52 -0.35 -7.23
CA SER A 329 26.02 0.63 -8.20
C SER A 329 26.57 2.04 -7.92
N LEU A 330 26.76 2.44 -6.66
CA LEU A 330 27.40 3.72 -6.32
C LEU A 330 28.86 3.76 -6.77
N ILE A 331 29.60 2.65 -6.62
CA ILE A 331 30.98 2.51 -7.10
C ILE A 331 31.05 2.69 -8.62
N GLN A 332 30.08 2.15 -9.36
CA GLN A 332 29.98 2.32 -10.81
C GLN A 332 29.80 3.78 -11.21
N TYR A 333 28.95 4.55 -10.52
CA TYR A 333 28.61 5.92 -10.90
C TYR A 333 29.54 6.99 -10.33
N THR A 334 30.44 6.62 -9.42
CA THR A 334 31.41 7.54 -8.84
C THR A 334 32.70 7.56 -9.67
N GLU A 335 33.34 8.71 -9.82
CA GLU A 335 34.65 8.81 -10.49
C GLU A 335 35.82 8.85 -9.49
N GLU A 336 35.62 9.52 -8.35
CA GLU A 336 36.63 9.73 -7.31
C GLU A 336 37.12 8.41 -6.69
N LYS A 337 38.45 8.21 -6.69
CA LYS A 337 39.08 6.96 -6.25
C LYS A 337 38.94 6.76 -4.74
N GLU A 338 39.08 7.82 -3.97
CA GLU A 338 38.91 7.84 -2.52
C GLU A 338 37.51 7.40 -2.12
N THR A 339 36.49 7.90 -2.81
CA THR A 339 35.08 7.51 -2.59
C THR A 339 34.84 6.06 -2.97
N LYS A 340 35.37 5.58 -4.10
CA LYS A 340 35.30 4.14 -4.45
C LYS A 340 35.90 3.27 -3.37
N LYS A 341 37.08 3.65 -2.86
CA LYS A 341 37.74 2.93 -1.78
C LYS A 341 36.88 2.89 -0.50
N ALA A 342 36.32 4.03 -0.09
CA ALA A 342 35.44 4.10 1.08
C ALA A 342 34.16 3.25 0.90
N LEU A 343 33.61 3.17 -0.31
CA LEU A 343 32.48 2.30 -0.63
C LEU A 343 32.87 0.82 -0.61
N THR A 344 34.05 0.46 -1.13
CA THR A 344 34.60 -0.91 -1.05
C THR A 344 34.82 -1.32 0.40
N GLU A 345 35.30 -0.40 1.26
CA GLU A 345 35.45 -0.64 2.69
C GLU A 345 34.10 -0.99 3.35
N LEU A 346 32.98 -0.38 2.92
CA LEU A 346 31.64 -0.72 3.41
C LEU A 346 31.13 -2.11 2.97
N LEU A 347 31.58 -2.61 1.81
CA LEU A 347 31.31 -3.99 1.40
C LEU A 347 32.03 -4.99 2.30
N PHE A 348 33.24 -4.64 2.75
CA PHE A 348 33.98 -5.43 3.72
C PHE A 348 33.37 -5.33 5.13
N ASP A 349 33.32 -4.13 5.70
CA ASP A 349 32.78 -3.83 7.03
C ASP A 349 31.69 -2.75 6.93
N PRO A 350 30.41 -3.07 7.17
CA PRO A 350 29.94 -4.22 7.96
C PRO A 350 29.46 -5.44 7.18
N LEU A 351 29.34 -5.40 5.84
CA LEU A 351 28.57 -6.42 5.13
C LEU A 351 29.23 -7.82 5.09
N LEU A 352 30.44 -7.98 4.56
CA LEU A 352 31.13 -9.28 4.50
C LEU A 352 31.47 -9.83 5.89
N ILE A 353 31.84 -8.96 6.84
CA ILE A 353 32.08 -9.38 8.24
C ILE A 353 30.85 -10.06 8.83
N ASN A 354 29.65 -9.53 8.56
CA ASN A 354 28.42 -10.06 9.13
C ASN A 354 27.76 -11.16 8.31
N TYR A 355 27.91 -11.14 6.99
CA TYR A 355 27.23 -12.04 6.05
C TYR A 355 28.21 -12.70 5.05
N PRO A 356 29.22 -13.45 5.54
CA PRO A 356 30.16 -14.19 4.70
C PRO A 356 29.52 -15.14 3.71
N GLY A 357 28.36 -15.73 4.01
CA GLY A 357 27.71 -16.65 3.10
C GLY A 357 27.09 -15.90 1.94
N LYS A 358 26.09 -15.06 2.24
CA LYS A 358 25.30 -14.36 1.23
C LYS A 358 26.09 -13.33 0.44
N VAL A 359 26.82 -12.45 1.12
CA VAL A 359 27.50 -11.31 0.46
C VAL A 359 28.71 -11.80 -0.34
N GLU A 360 29.52 -12.71 0.21
CA GLU A 360 30.68 -13.24 -0.51
C GLU A 360 30.27 -13.97 -1.79
N ASN A 361 29.22 -14.80 -1.73
CA ASN A 361 28.68 -15.47 -2.91
C ASN A 361 28.20 -14.47 -3.96
N TYR A 362 27.45 -13.44 -3.54
CA TYR A 362 26.99 -12.40 -4.44
C TYR A 362 28.16 -11.64 -5.09
N LEU A 363 29.17 -11.21 -4.32
CA LEU A 363 30.33 -10.51 -4.87
C LEU A 363 31.13 -11.39 -5.84
N LYS A 364 31.29 -12.69 -5.57
CA LYS A 364 31.92 -13.64 -6.50
C LYS A 364 31.19 -13.73 -7.83
N GLU A 365 29.86 -13.66 -7.83
CA GLU A 365 29.07 -13.59 -9.06
C GLU A 365 29.35 -12.29 -9.83
N GLN A 366 29.53 -11.17 -9.12
CA GLN A 366 29.80 -9.84 -9.70
C GLN A 366 31.23 -9.65 -10.23
N ILE A 367 32.20 -10.51 -9.88
CA ILE A 367 33.57 -10.47 -10.46
C ILE A 367 33.54 -10.63 -11.99
N ASN A 368 32.54 -11.36 -12.52
CA ASN A 368 32.36 -11.55 -13.95
C ASN A 368 31.67 -10.36 -14.64
N SER A 369 31.42 -9.25 -13.93
CA SER A 369 30.84 -8.04 -14.50
C SER A 369 31.75 -7.46 -15.60
N GLU A 370 31.13 -6.92 -16.65
CA GLU A 370 31.83 -6.18 -17.71
C GLU A 370 32.35 -4.81 -17.23
N ILE A 371 31.97 -4.40 -16.01
CA ILE A 371 32.33 -3.11 -15.44
C ILE A 371 33.57 -3.27 -14.55
N ASP A 372 34.72 -2.80 -15.04
CA ASP A 372 36.01 -2.90 -14.35
C ASP A 372 35.98 -2.37 -12.91
N ALA A 373 35.30 -1.26 -12.67
CA ALA A 373 35.19 -0.68 -11.32
C ALA A 373 34.49 -1.61 -10.32
N ILE A 374 33.44 -2.32 -10.76
CA ILE A 374 32.72 -3.30 -9.94
C ILE A 374 33.61 -4.50 -9.68
N LYS A 375 34.26 -5.01 -10.73
CA LYS A 375 35.16 -6.17 -10.64
C LYS A 375 36.29 -5.91 -9.63
N ILE A 376 36.99 -4.79 -9.77
CA ILE A 376 38.08 -4.40 -8.88
C ILE A 376 37.59 -4.29 -7.44
N ALA A 377 36.47 -3.62 -7.19
CA ALA A 377 35.92 -3.49 -5.85
C ALA A 377 35.54 -4.84 -5.22
N CYS A 378 34.96 -5.76 -6.00
CA CYS A 378 34.62 -7.11 -5.53
C CYS A 378 35.89 -7.91 -5.19
N GLU A 379 36.89 -7.90 -6.07
CA GLU A 379 38.18 -8.57 -5.84
C GLU A 379 38.89 -8.02 -4.60
N GLU A 380 38.93 -6.70 -4.43
CA GLU A 380 39.54 -6.04 -3.26
C GLU A 380 38.80 -6.38 -1.95
N ALA A 381 37.46 -6.30 -1.93
CA ALA A 381 36.67 -6.61 -0.75
C ALA A 381 36.81 -8.08 -0.33
N ILE A 382 36.76 -9.01 -1.29
CA ILE A 382 36.95 -10.45 -1.03
C ILE A 382 38.39 -10.72 -0.56
N ALA A 383 39.40 -10.15 -1.19
CA ALA A 383 40.79 -10.33 -0.78
C ALA A 383 41.04 -9.82 0.65
N THR A 384 40.49 -8.65 0.98
CA THR A 384 40.54 -8.09 2.34
C THR A 384 39.85 -9.01 3.35
N PHE A 385 38.71 -9.58 2.97
CA PHE A 385 37.97 -10.51 3.81
C PHE A 385 38.70 -11.85 4.04
N GLU A 386 39.31 -12.42 3.00
CA GLU A 386 40.12 -13.63 3.12
C GLU A 386 41.38 -13.39 3.98
N GLN A 387 42.02 -12.23 3.83
CA GLN A 387 43.13 -11.84 4.70
C GLN A 387 42.68 -11.75 6.17
N TYR A 388 41.54 -11.11 6.44
CA TYR A 388 40.96 -11.06 7.78
C TYR A 388 40.67 -12.46 8.36
N LYS A 389 40.06 -13.36 7.57
CA LYS A 389 39.83 -14.75 8.00
C LYS A 389 41.14 -15.47 8.30
N HIS A 390 42.14 -15.31 7.44
CA HIS A 390 43.44 -15.95 7.59
C HIS A 390 44.15 -15.46 8.86
N GLU A 391 44.14 -14.16 9.13
CA GLU A 391 44.71 -13.59 10.37
C GLU A 391 44.00 -14.13 11.61
N LEU A 392 42.68 -14.20 11.59
CA LEU A 392 41.88 -14.75 12.69
C LEU A 392 42.19 -16.23 12.93
N GLN A 393 42.35 -17.02 11.88
CA GLN A 393 42.74 -18.44 11.97
C GLN A 393 44.19 -18.62 12.41
N SER A 394 45.10 -17.74 11.98
CA SER A 394 46.54 -17.82 12.31
C SER A 394 46.83 -17.62 13.80
N THR A 395 45.91 -16.99 14.53
CA THR A 395 45.98 -16.81 15.99
C THR A 395 45.84 -18.15 16.73
N GLY A 396 45.25 -19.16 16.09
CA GLY A 396 45.02 -20.48 16.68
C GLY A 396 43.96 -20.49 17.76
N ASP A 397 43.71 -21.67 18.31
CA ASP A 397 42.84 -21.82 19.48
C ASP A 397 43.58 -21.39 20.75
N ILE A 398 42.95 -20.52 21.54
CA ILE A 398 43.42 -20.10 22.87
C ILE A 398 42.47 -20.72 23.91
N PRO A 399 42.77 -21.92 24.46
CA PRO A 399 41.86 -22.62 25.37
C PRO A 399 41.51 -21.81 26.62
N GLU A 400 42.39 -20.88 27.04
CA GLU A 400 42.16 -20.01 28.20
C GLU A 400 41.02 -19.01 27.98
N LEU A 401 40.69 -18.68 26.73
CA LEU A 401 39.58 -17.78 26.38
C LEU A 401 38.27 -18.53 26.17
N TYR A 402 38.28 -19.85 26.29
CA TYR A 402 37.08 -20.66 26.12
C TYR A 402 36.10 -20.43 27.27
N PRO A 403 34.81 -20.19 26.96
CA PRO A 403 33.79 -20.23 28.00
C PRO A 403 33.76 -21.60 28.67
N TYR A 404 33.49 -21.63 29.97
CA TYR A 404 33.26 -22.88 30.70
C TYR A 404 32.22 -23.76 29.99
N GLN A 405 32.36 -25.08 30.10
CA GLN A 405 31.46 -26.03 29.45
C GLN A 405 29.99 -25.78 29.82
N SER A 406 29.70 -25.46 31.09
CA SER A 406 28.35 -25.12 31.55
C SER A 406 27.76 -23.94 30.78
N HIS A 407 28.53 -22.88 30.54
CA HIS A 407 28.09 -21.71 29.77
C HIS A 407 27.85 -22.05 28.31
N ARG A 408 28.68 -22.91 27.70
CA ARG A 408 28.46 -23.39 26.33
C ARG A 408 27.15 -24.17 26.23
N GLU A 409 26.91 -25.08 27.16
CA GLU A 409 25.66 -25.86 27.23
C GLU A 409 24.44 -24.95 27.46
N ASP A 410 24.55 -23.97 28.36
CA ASP A 410 23.50 -22.99 28.60
C ASP A 410 23.20 -22.16 27.36
N TYR A 411 24.22 -21.69 26.65
CA TYR A 411 24.07 -20.98 25.38
C TYR A 411 23.40 -21.85 24.31
N HIS A 412 23.83 -23.10 24.13
CA HIS A 412 23.21 -24.02 23.18
C HIS A 412 21.74 -24.28 23.52
N ARG A 413 21.41 -24.47 24.80
CA ARG A 413 20.02 -24.60 25.26
C ARG A 413 19.21 -23.34 24.98
N HIS A 414 19.78 -22.17 25.23
CA HIS A 414 19.12 -20.89 24.98
C HIS A 414 18.85 -20.67 23.49
N HIS A 415 19.88 -20.82 22.65
CA HIS A 415 19.76 -20.67 21.19
C HIS A 415 18.75 -21.67 20.60
N PHE A 416 18.77 -22.93 21.05
CA PHE A 416 17.79 -23.93 20.63
C PHE A 416 16.35 -23.53 20.97
N ARG A 417 16.12 -22.98 22.18
CA ARG A 417 14.79 -22.47 22.56
C ARG A 417 14.36 -21.29 21.68
N GLN A 418 15.25 -20.35 21.40
CA GLN A 418 14.96 -19.23 20.51
C GLN A 418 14.58 -19.71 19.10
N MET A 419 15.32 -20.67 18.53
CA MET A 419 15.00 -21.24 17.22
C MET A 419 13.65 -21.96 17.22
N LEU A 420 13.32 -22.72 18.28
CA LEU A 420 11.99 -23.34 18.42
C LEU A 420 10.86 -22.30 18.45
N GLU A 421 11.04 -21.18 19.13
CA GLU A 421 10.06 -20.10 19.15
C GLU A 421 9.88 -19.45 17.78
N VAL A 422 10.98 -19.23 17.05
CA VAL A 422 10.94 -18.71 15.67
C VAL A 422 10.16 -19.68 14.76
N THR A 423 10.48 -20.98 14.81
CA THR A 423 9.74 -22.00 14.06
C THR A 423 8.26 -21.99 14.42
N LYS A 424 7.91 -21.95 15.71
CA LYS A 424 6.51 -21.93 16.15
C LYS A 424 5.76 -20.70 15.61
N ARG A 425 6.35 -19.51 15.68
CA ARG A 425 5.75 -18.28 15.12
C ARG A 425 5.60 -18.34 13.60
N ALA A 426 6.55 -18.96 12.90
CA ALA A 426 6.45 -19.17 11.46
C ALA A 426 5.32 -20.16 11.12
N GLU A 427 5.17 -21.23 11.91
CA GLU A 427 4.10 -22.21 11.75
C GLU A 427 2.71 -21.62 12.00
N GLU A 428 2.56 -20.71 12.96
CA GLU A 428 1.29 -19.99 13.24
C GLU A 428 0.81 -19.17 12.04
N LYS A 429 1.73 -18.73 11.18
CA LYS A 429 1.40 -18.01 9.94
C LYS A 429 1.18 -18.93 8.73
N SER A 430 1.45 -20.23 8.87
CA SER A 430 1.32 -21.18 7.76
C SER A 430 -0.13 -21.63 7.57
N ILE A 431 -0.71 -21.32 6.41
CA ILE A 431 -2.06 -21.77 6.01
C ILE A 431 -2.15 -23.30 6.02
N LEU A 432 -1.07 -23.98 5.62
CA LEU A 432 -1.00 -25.45 5.62
C LEU A 432 -0.80 -26.03 7.02
N GLY A 433 -0.17 -25.28 7.93
CA GLY A 433 0.19 -25.75 9.27
C GLY A 433 -1.01 -26.22 10.12
N GLY A 434 -2.20 -25.65 9.90
CA GLY A 434 -3.44 -26.06 10.56
C GLY A 434 -4.18 -27.24 9.92
N LEU A 435 -3.81 -27.63 8.69
CA LEU A 435 -4.48 -28.70 7.94
C LEU A 435 -3.86 -30.09 8.18
N VAL A 436 -2.65 -30.16 8.74
CA VAL A 436 -1.89 -31.41 8.91
C VAL A 436 -1.65 -31.71 10.39
N SER A 437 -1.88 -32.97 10.79
CA SER A 437 -1.57 -33.43 12.15
C SER A 437 -0.06 -33.55 12.33
N LYS A 438 0.47 -32.99 13.43
CA LYS A 438 1.89 -33.04 13.78
C LYS A 438 2.14 -34.03 14.92
N ALA A 439 3.23 -34.79 14.84
CA ALA A 439 3.70 -35.67 15.90
C ALA A 439 5.22 -35.51 16.07
N VAL A 440 5.68 -35.46 17.33
CA VAL A 440 7.12 -35.43 17.63
C VAL A 440 7.66 -36.85 17.61
N ILE A 441 8.66 -37.10 16.76
CA ILE A 441 9.36 -38.38 16.66
C ILE A 441 10.73 -38.22 17.33
N LEU A 442 11.02 -39.06 18.33
CA LEU A 442 12.33 -39.06 19.00
C LEU A 442 13.40 -39.79 18.17
N TYR A 443 13.01 -40.87 17.48
CA TYR A 443 13.91 -41.71 16.68
C TYR A 443 13.13 -42.38 15.54
N GLY A 444 13.81 -42.59 14.41
CA GLY A 444 13.27 -43.30 13.25
C GLY A 444 13.41 -42.51 11.95
N ARG A 445 13.42 -43.23 10.81
CA ARG A 445 13.52 -42.64 9.46
C ARG A 445 12.34 -43.04 8.56
N SER A 446 11.38 -43.79 9.09
CA SER A 446 10.23 -44.29 8.35
C SER A 446 9.04 -44.53 9.29
N SER A 447 7.82 -44.47 8.74
CA SER A 447 6.61 -44.96 9.39
C SER A 447 6.21 -46.32 8.83
N ILE A 448 5.71 -47.20 9.69
CA ILE A 448 5.23 -48.53 9.31
C ILE A 448 3.72 -48.58 9.53
N VAL A 449 2.97 -48.94 8.50
CA VAL A 449 1.51 -49.16 8.55
C VAL A 449 1.21 -50.57 8.07
N TYR A 450 0.35 -51.30 8.80
CA TYR A 450 -0.14 -52.60 8.39
C TYR A 450 -1.47 -52.44 7.67
N VAL A 451 -1.52 -52.81 6.39
CA VAL A 451 -2.74 -52.75 5.57
C VAL A 451 -3.40 -54.13 5.57
N TYR A 452 -4.66 -54.19 5.99
CA TYR A 452 -5.44 -55.43 6.04
C TYR A 452 -6.16 -55.65 4.71
N LYS A 453 -5.76 -56.68 3.95
CA LYS A 453 -6.43 -57.09 2.71
C LYS A 453 -7.51 -58.13 2.99
N SER A 454 -8.51 -58.26 2.10
CA SER A 454 -9.55 -59.30 2.19
C SER A 454 -8.93 -60.70 2.26
N LYS A 455 -9.44 -61.55 3.16
CA LYS A 455 -8.90 -62.89 3.57
C LYS A 455 -7.82 -62.89 4.66
N GLY A 456 -7.76 -61.89 5.53
CA GLY A 456 -6.95 -61.93 6.75
C GLY A 456 -5.43 -61.86 6.53
N LYS A 457 -4.99 -61.46 5.34
CA LYS A 457 -3.57 -61.20 5.05
C LYS A 457 -3.24 -59.74 5.37
N THR A 458 -2.26 -59.53 6.24
CA THR A 458 -1.67 -58.23 6.55
C THR A 458 -0.45 -57.99 5.69
N GLU A 459 -0.37 -56.81 5.08
CA GLU A 459 0.82 -56.36 4.37
C GLU A 459 1.46 -55.20 5.13
N ARG A 460 2.76 -55.31 5.41
CA ARG A 460 3.54 -54.24 6.03
C ARG A 460 3.94 -53.25 4.94
N VAL A 461 3.49 -52.01 5.07
CA VAL A 461 3.91 -50.90 4.22
C VAL A 461 4.83 -50.01 5.05
N GLU A 462 6.03 -49.77 4.54
CA GLU A 462 6.98 -48.84 5.13
C GLU A 462 7.11 -47.61 4.23
N THR A 463 6.98 -46.43 4.84
CA THR A 463 7.09 -45.16 4.14
C THR A 463 8.22 -44.36 4.76
N PRO A 464 9.30 -44.06 4.01
CA PRO A 464 10.39 -43.24 4.53
C PRO A 464 9.93 -41.82 4.78
N PHE A 465 10.43 -41.21 5.85
CA PHE A 465 10.20 -39.79 6.11
C PHE A 465 11.02 -38.95 5.15
N HIS A 466 10.44 -37.83 4.72
CA HIS A 466 11.13 -36.80 3.96
C HIS A 466 11.56 -35.70 4.93
N HIS A 467 12.77 -35.19 4.73
CA HIS A 467 13.31 -34.09 5.51
C HIS A 467 13.33 -32.83 4.66
N HIS A 468 12.85 -31.74 5.25
CA HIS A 468 12.96 -30.41 4.70
C HIS A 468 13.72 -29.57 5.72
N GLU A 469 14.83 -28.99 5.29
CA GLU A 469 15.63 -28.08 6.10
C GLU A 469 15.56 -26.69 5.49
N PHE A 470 15.58 -25.68 6.35
CA PHE A 470 15.81 -24.31 5.94
C PHE A 470 16.88 -23.71 6.86
N SER A 471 17.87 -23.08 6.25
CA SER A 471 18.95 -22.38 6.93
C SER A 471 18.94 -20.91 6.53
N PHE A 472 19.22 -20.02 7.48
CA PHE A 472 19.43 -18.61 7.21
C PHE A 472 20.67 -18.11 7.96
N GLU A 473 21.30 -17.08 7.41
CA GLU A 473 22.49 -16.47 7.99
C GLU A 473 22.11 -15.36 8.98
N ILE A 474 22.78 -15.35 10.14
CA ILE A 474 22.61 -14.35 11.20
C ILE A 474 23.86 -13.44 11.22
N PRO A 475 23.72 -12.11 11.41
CA PRO A 475 24.87 -11.22 11.50
C PRO A 475 25.84 -11.63 12.60
N ARG A 476 27.12 -11.80 12.27
CA ARG A 476 28.14 -12.19 13.26
C ARG A 476 28.26 -11.21 14.43
N LEU A 477 28.25 -9.90 14.17
CA LEU A 477 28.40 -8.88 15.21
C LEU A 477 27.19 -8.80 16.15
N SER A 478 26.02 -9.27 15.72
CA SER A 478 24.86 -9.40 16.63
C SER A 478 25.10 -10.40 17.77
N VAL A 479 26.07 -11.31 17.61
CA VAL A 479 26.47 -12.29 18.63
C VAL A 479 27.72 -11.83 19.36
N ILE A 480 28.70 -11.27 18.64
CA ILE A 480 30.01 -10.91 19.18
C ILE A 480 29.96 -9.58 19.95
N THR A 481 29.41 -8.52 19.36
CA THR A 481 29.33 -7.17 19.95
C THR A 481 27.94 -6.53 19.68
N PRO A 482 26.86 -7.09 20.27
CA PRO A 482 25.48 -6.68 19.94
C PRO A 482 25.20 -5.19 20.11
N PHE A 483 25.77 -4.57 21.15
CA PHE A 483 25.57 -3.14 21.42
C PHE A 483 26.22 -2.25 20.35
N GLU A 484 27.47 -2.53 19.97
CA GLU A 484 28.18 -1.76 18.95
C GLU A 484 27.51 -1.93 17.58
N PHE A 485 27.07 -3.16 17.30
CA PHE A 485 26.31 -3.49 16.11
C PHE A 485 25.00 -2.68 16.00
N GLU A 486 24.16 -2.70 17.04
CA GLU A 486 22.91 -1.93 17.07
C GLU A 486 23.19 -0.41 17.00
N TYR A 487 24.21 0.06 17.72
CA TYR A 487 24.60 1.47 17.70
C TYR A 487 25.00 1.92 16.30
N MET A 488 25.82 1.15 15.58
CA MET A 488 26.22 1.45 14.21
C MET A 488 25.00 1.59 13.28
N LEU A 489 24.07 0.63 13.33
CA LEU A 489 22.86 0.68 12.49
C LEU A 489 22.01 1.90 12.82
N HIS A 490 21.82 2.19 14.10
CA HIS A 490 21.09 3.38 14.51
C HIS A 490 21.77 4.68 14.09
N VAL A 491 23.11 4.77 14.17
CA VAL A 491 23.85 5.92 13.66
C VAL A 491 23.62 6.10 12.17
N PHE A 492 23.76 5.04 11.37
CA PHE A 492 23.49 5.10 9.93
C PHE A 492 22.06 5.53 9.61
N GLN A 493 21.06 4.99 10.31
CA GLN A 493 19.66 5.40 10.16
C GLN A 493 19.42 6.86 10.60
N ALA A 494 20.09 7.30 11.67
CA ALA A 494 19.87 8.58 12.33
C ALA A 494 20.65 9.75 11.73
N GLU A 495 21.76 9.48 11.04
CA GLU A 495 22.66 10.46 10.43
C GLU A 495 21.87 11.47 9.58
N LYS A 496 22.28 12.74 9.60
CA LYS A 496 21.69 13.79 8.76
C LYS A 496 22.82 14.53 8.05
N ILE A 497 22.62 14.88 6.79
CA ILE A 497 23.51 15.80 6.10
C ILE A 497 23.23 17.21 6.64
N GLN A 498 24.26 17.90 7.14
CA GLN A 498 24.16 19.34 7.39
C GLN A 498 24.12 20.05 6.04
N ALA A 499 23.10 20.87 5.84
CA ALA A 499 22.85 21.62 4.61
C ALA A 499 23.91 22.69 4.34
#